data_AF-A0A932EZ83-F1
#
_entry.id   AF-A0A932EZ83-F1
#
_cell.length_a   1.000
_cell.length_b   1.000
_cell.length_c   1.000
_cell.angle_alpha   90.00
_cell.angle_beta   90.00
_cell.angle_gamma   90.00
#
_symmetry.space_group_name_H-M   'P 1'
#
loop_
_entity.id
_entity.type
_entity.pdbx_description
1 polymer ?
#
loop_
_entity_poly.entity_id
_entity_poly.type
_entity_poly.pdbx_seq_one_letter_code
_entity_poly.pdbx_strand_id
1 'polypeptide(L)'
;MLAPKELKRFAIGFIQGSSADYSSAQQWIDAAIGQLNVTEKRALKKYLDDLLAGNPAEAMLQRIWNDTPADYYMTAHGSVRGFFKMISETIARQLSR
;
A
#
# COMPACT_ATOMS: atom_id res chain seq x y z
N MET A 1 -6.77 14.77 4.74
CA MET A 1 -5.95 14.43 3.57
C MET A 1 -6.58 13.21 2.94
N LEU A 2 -6.91 13.26 1.65
CA LEU A 2 -7.49 12.13 0.92
C LEU A 2 -6.37 11.22 0.41
N ALA A 3 -6.65 9.93 0.23
CA ALA A 3 -5.70 9.01 -0.37
C ALA A 3 -5.44 9.40 -1.85
N PRO A 4 -4.18 9.40 -2.32
CA PRO A 4 -3.87 9.72 -3.71
C PRO A 4 -4.38 8.63 -4.66
N LYS A 5 -4.55 8.97 -5.93
CA LYS A 5 -5.10 8.06 -6.96
C LYS A 5 -4.28 6.77 -7.08
N GLU A 6 -2.97 6.83 -6.93
CA GLU A 6 -2.07 5.68 -7.03
C GLU A 6 -2.25 4.74 -5.85
N LEU A 7 -2.44 5.28 -4.64
CA LEU A 7 -2.76 4.47 -3.47
C LEU A 7 -4.14 3.82 -3.62
N LYS A 8 -5.12 4.56 -4.16
CA LYS A 8 -6.45 4.00 -4.46
C LYS A 8 -6.38 2.89 -5.50
N ARG A 9 -5.56 3.05 -6.55
CA ARG A 9 -5.35 2.03 -7.58
C ARG A 9 -4.71 0.77 -7.01
N PHE A 10 -3.67 0.92 -6.20
CA PHE A 10 -3.05 -0.18 -5.46
C PHE A 10 -4.05 -0.90 -4.54
N ALA A 11 -4.86 -0.12 -3.81
CA ALA A 11 -5.84 -0.62 -2.84
C ALA A 11 -6.97 -1.45 -3.47
N ILE A 12 -7.22 -1.34 -4.79
CA ILE A 12 -8.16 -2.23 -5.49
C ILE A 12 -7.73 -3.70 -5.39
N GLY A 13 -6.42 -3.96 -5.28
CA GLY A 13 -5.92 -5.31 -5.05
C GLY A 13 -6.38 -5.91 -3.71
N PHE A 14 -6.88 -5.09 -2.79
CA PHE A 14 -7.23 -5.45 -1.41
C PHE A 14 -8.74 -5.49 -1.14
N ILE A 15 -9.55 -5.70 -2.18
CA ILE A 15 -11.01 -5.86 -2.04
C ILE A 15 -11.34 -7.31 -1.64
N GLN A 16 -12.45 -7.52 -0.93
CA GLN A 16 -12.91 -8.85 -0.52
C GLN A 16 -12.96 -9.81 -1.71
N GLY A 17 -12.41 -11.01 -1.53
CA GLY A 17 -12.27 -12.02 -2.58
C GLY A 17 -10.93 -12.00 -3.32
N SER A 18 -10.18 -10.90 -3.28
CA SER A 18 -8.83 -10.83 -3.87
C SER A 18 -7.76 -11.55 -3.03
N SER A 19 -8.04 -11.89 -1.76
CA SER A 19 -7.09 -12.54 -0.85
C SER A 19 -7.03 -14.06 -0.99
N ALA A 20 -8.00 -14.70 -1.65
CA ALA A 20 -8.15 -16.15 -1.67
C ALA A 20 -6.96 -16.87 -2.31
N ASP A 21 -6.21 -16.16 -3.15
CA ASP A 21 -5.10 -16.70 -3.94
C ASP A 21 -3.71 -16.43 -3.32
N TYR A 22 -3.61 -15.69 -2.21
CA TYR A 22 -2.33 -15.27 -1.65
C TYR A 22 -2.03 -15.89 -0.28
N SER A 23 -0.89 -16.56 -0.17
CA SER A 23 -0.46 -17.26 1.05
C SER A 23 0.15 -16.32 2.10
N SER A 24 0.41 -15.05 1.74
CA SER A 24 0.97 -14.04 2.64
C SER A 24 0.67 -12.62 2.19
N ALA A 25 0.72 -11.66 3.13
CA ALA A 25 0.59 -10.23 2.83
C ALA A 25 1.67 -9.73 1.84
N GLN A 26 2.90 -10.27 1.91
CA GLN A 26 3.97 -9.88 0.99
C GLN A 26 3.67 -10.31 -0.45
N GLN A 27 3.22 -11.55 -0.67
CA GLN A 27 2.80 -12.00 -2.00
C GLN A 27 1.65 -11.18 -2.56
N TRP A 28 0.71 -10.80 -1.69
CA TRP A 28 -0.41 -9.96 -2.08
C TRP A 28 0.04 -8.54 -2.48
N ILE A 29 0.93 -7.94 -1.70
CA ILE A 29 1.56 -6.64 -2.01
C ILE A 29 2.31 -6.72 -3.35
N ASP A 30 3.10 -7.77 -3.57
CA ASP A 30 3.84 -7.97 -4.82
C ASP A 30 2.92 -8.03 -6.03
N ALA A 31 1.81 -8.77 -5.93
CA ALA A 31 0.81 -8.86 -7.00
C ALA A 31 0.09 -7.53 -7.24
N ALA A 32 -0.35 -6.84 -6.18
CA ALA A 32 -1.01 -5.55 -6.28
C ALA A 32 -0.10 -4.47 -6.89
N ILE A 33 1.17 -4.43 -6.51
CA ILE A 33 2.16 -3.54 -7.13
C ILE A 33 2.42 -3.95 -8.57
N GLY A 34 2.40 -5.24 -8.89
CA GLY A 34 2.56 -5.77 -10.25
C GLY A 34 1.55 -5.21 -11.25
N GLN A 35 0.36 -4.81 -10.78
CA GLN A 35 -0.68 -4.20 -11.61
C GLN A 35 -0.45 -2.71 -11.93
N LEU A 36 0.50 -2.06 -11.24
CA LEU A 36 0.85 -0.66 -11.48
C LEU A 36 1.89 -0.55 -12.59
N ASN A 37 1.82 0.52 -13.38
CA ASN A 37 2.89 0.87 -14.30
C ASN A 37 4.07 1.55 -13.58
N VAL A 38 5.20 1.74 -14.29
CA VAL A 38 6.43 2.31 -13.70
C VAL A 38 6.20 3.72 -13.12
N THR A 39 5.39 4.54 -13.79
CA THR A 39 5.06 5.90 -13.33
C THR A 39 4.24 5.88 -12.06
N GLU A 40 3.21 5.03 -12.00
CA GLU A 40 2.36 4.83 -10.82
C GLU A 40 3.16 4.29 -9.63
N LYS A 41 4.06 3.33 -9.87
CA LYS A 41 4.99 2.81 -8.87
C LYS A 41 5.85 3.93 -8.27
N ARG A 42 6.49 4.75 -9.11
CA ARG A 42 7.33 5.87 -8.65
C ARG A 42 6.54 6.90 -7.86
N ALA A 43 5.34 7.27 -8.33
CA ALA A 43 4.46 8.21 -7.65
C ALA A 43 3.99 7.69 -6.30
N LEU A 44 3.54 6.41 -6.23
CA LEU A 44 3.14 5.77 -4.98
C LEU A 44 4.30 5.68 -3.98
N LYS A 45 5.49 5.26 -4.44
CA LYS A 45 6.69 5.21 -3.60
C LYS A 45 7.01 6.58 -3.02
N LYS A 46 7.08 7.61 -3.86
CA LYS A 46 7.36 8.98 -3.41
C LYS A 46 6.34 9.45 -2.37
N TYR A 47 5.06 9.22 -2.63
CA TYR A 47 4.01 9.58 -1.69
C TYR A 47 4.18 8.90 -0.33
N LEU A 48 4.46 7.59 -0.32
CA LEU A 48 4.66 6.83 0.92
C LEU A 48 5.91 7.29 1.67
N ASP A 49 7.01 7.55 0.96
CA ASP A 49 8.25 8.05 1.57
C ASP A 49 8.04 9.42 2.22
N ASP A 50 7.39 10.36 1.50
CA ASP A 50 7.09 11.71 2.00
C ASP A 50 6.13 11.63 3.21
N LEU A 51 5.10 10.78 3.13
CA LEU A 51 4.15 10.56 4.23
C LEU A 51 4.85 9.99 5.46
N LEU A 52 5.69 8.97 5.30
CA LEU A 52 6.37 8.32 6.41
C LEU A 52 7.46 9.20 7.03
N ALA A 53 8.14 10.03 6.23
CA ALA A 53 9.12 11.00 6.69
C ALA A 53 8.49 12.07 7.62
N GLY A 54 7.23 12.43 7.38
CA GLY A 54 6.46 13.33 8.25
C GLY A 54 6.07 12.73 9.61
N ASN A 55 6.40 11.46 9.86
CA ASN A 55 6.08 10.70 11.07
C ASN A 55 4.64 10.91 11.61
N PRO A 56 3.60 10.76 10.77
CA PRO A 56 2.21 11.02 11.15
C PRO A 56 1.73 10.02 12.22
N ALA A 57 0.74 10.38 13.03
CA ALA A 57 0.17 9.42 13.99
C ALA A 57 -0.46 8.20 13.28
N GLU A 58 -0.47 7.04 13.94
CA GLU A 58 -1.03 5.80 13.38
C GLU A 58 -2.50 5.96 12.98
N ALA A 59 -3.29 6.70 13.76
CA ALA A 59 -4.69 7.01 13.45
C ALA A 59 -4.85 7.78 12.13
N MET A 60 -3.88 8.64 11.77
CA MET A 60 -3.88 9.35 10.50
C MET A 60 -3.56 8.40 9.34
N LEU A 61 -2.60 7.49 9.52
CA LEU A 61 -2.28 6.46 8.53
C LEU A 61 -3.48 5.54 8.29
N GLN A 62 -4.15 5.10 9.36
CA GLN A 62 -5.38 4.32 9.28
C GLN A 62 -6.48 5.08 8.53
N ARG A 63 -6.65 6.38 8.80
CA ARG A 63 -7.64 7.20 8.08
C ARG A 63 -7.33 7.30 6.59
N ILE A 64 -6.05 7.42 6.21
CA ILE A 64 -5.62 7.42 4.81
C ILE A 64 -5.95 6.08 4.15
N TRP A 65 -5.66 4.97 4.82
CA TRP A 65 -6.00 3.64 4.31
C TRP A 65 -7.51 3.45 4.14
N ASN A 66 -8.30 3.88 5.14
CA ASN A 66 -9.76 3.78 5.10
C ASN A 66 -10.41 4.70 4.04
N ASP A 67 -9.68 5.67 3.47
CA ASP A 67 -10.15 6.48 2.34
C ASP A 67 -9.95 5.79 0.98
N THR A 68 -9.38 4.58 0.98
CA THR A 68 -9.17 3.77 -0.22
C THR A 68 -10.33 2.78 -0.42
N PRO A 69 -10.49 2.19 -1.62
CA PRO A 69 -11.50 1.15 -1.85
C PRO A 69 -11.14 -0.21 -1.22
N ALA A 70 -10.03 -0.34 -0.48
CA ALA A 70 -9.66 -1.60 0.12
C ALA A 70 -10.68 -2.07 1.15
N ASP A 71 -10.96 -3.37 1.16
CA ASP A 71 -11.75 -4.06 2.18
C ASP A 71 -10.85 -4.97 3.03
N TYR A 72 -9.65 -4.46 3.32
CA TYR A 72 -8.63 -5.19 4.07
C TYR A 72 -8.32 -4.45 5.37
N TYR A 73 -8.55 -5.15 6.48
CA TYR A 73 -8.33 -4.62 7.82
C TYR A 73 -6.90 -4.91 8.29
N MET A 74 -6.03 -3.89 8.20
CA MET A 74 -4.58 -4.01 8.43
C MET A 74 -4.17 -4.36 9.86
N THR A 75 -5.06 -4.19 10.84
CA THR A 75 -4.72 -4.41 12.25
C THR A 75 -4.35 -5.85 12.55
N ALA A 76 -4.74 -6.81 11.69
CA ALA A 76 -4.34 -8.22 11.82
C ALA A 76 -2.83 -8.46 11.62
N HIS A 77 -2.09 -7.50 11.04
CA HIS A 77 -0.67 -7.65 10.70
C HIS A 77 0.25 -6.63 11.39
N GLY A 78 -0.21 -6.00 12.48
CA GLY A 78 0.63 -5.20 13.37
C GLY A 78 0.38 -3.69 13.28
N SER A 79 0.71 -3.04 12.16
CA SER A 79 0.52 -1.58 11.98
C SER A 79 0.38 -1.17 10.51
N VAL A 80 -0.41 -0.11 10.26
CA VAL A 80 -0.55 0.53 8.94
C VAL A 80 0.78 1.10 8.50
N ARG A 81 1.55 1.67 9.43
CA ARG A 81 2.92 2.14 9.15
C ARG A 81 3.80 1.02 8.60
N GLY A 82 3.83 -0.13 9.29
CA GLY A 82 4.62 -1.28 8.87
C GLY A 82 4.23 -1.73 7.46
N PHE A 83 2.93 -1.76 7.19
CA PHE A 83 2.42 -2.09 5.87
C PHE A 83 2.83 -1.08 4.79
N PHE A 84 2.69 0.22 5.05
CA PHE A 84 3.13 1.29 4.12
C PHE A 84 4.64 1.22 3.84
N LYS A 85 5.43 0.87 4.85
CA LYS A 85 6.87 0.63 4.69
C LYS A 85 7.15 -0.56 3.78
N MET A 86 6.45 -1.69 3.99
CA MET A 86 6.58 -2.88 3.14
C MET A 86 6.24 -2.57 1.67
N ILE A 87 5.20 -1.77 1.41
CA ILE A 87 4.85 -1.33 0.06
C ILE A 87 6.00 -0.52 -0.56
N SER A 88 6.50 0.51 0.13
CA SER A 88 7.58 1.36 -0.40
C SER A 88 8.85 0.55 -0.71
N GLU A 89 9.24 -0.35 0.20
CA GLU A 89 10.39 -1.25 0.01
C GLU A 89 10.18 -2.22 -1.16
N THR A 90 8.96 -2.73 -1.33
CA THR A 90 8.63 -3.64 -2.44
C THR A 90 8.70 -2.90 -3.78
N ILE A 91 8.17 -1.68 -3.86
CA ILE A 91 8.30 -0.85 -5.06
C ILE A 91 9.77 -0.57 -5.38
N ALA A 92 10.58 -0.24 -4.37
CA ALA A 92 12.02 -0.03 -4.56
C ALA A 92 12.70 -1.26 -5.16
N ARG A 93 12.40 -2.46 -4.66
CA ARG A 93 12.94 -3.72 -5.22
C ARG A 93 12.49 -3.97 -6.66
N GLN A 94 11.23 -3.69 -6.99
CA GLN A 94 10.70 -3.89 -8.34
C GLN A 94 11.20 -2.87 -9.37
N LEU A 95 11.56 -1.65 -8.95
CA LEU A 95 12.08 -0.60 -9.83
C LEU A 95 13.59 -0.70 -10.09
N SER A 96 14.32 -1.44 -9.24
CA SER A 96 15.77 -1.70 -9.39
C SER A 96 16.09 -2.92 -10.25
N ARG A 97 15.07 -3.62 -10.75
CA ARG A 97 15.17 -4.74 -11.70
C ARG A 97 14.97 -4.23 -13.12
#